data_AF-A0A8A2UAS2-F1
#
_entry.id   AF-A0A8A2UAS2-F1
#
_cell.length_a   1.000
_cell.length_b   1.000
_cell.length_c   1.000
_cell.angle_alpha   90.00
_cell.angle_beta   90.00
_cell.angle_gamma   90.00
#
_symmetry.space_group_name_H-M   'P 1'
#
loop_
_entity.id
_entity.type
_entity.pdbx_description
1 polymer ?
#
loop_
_entity_poly.entity_id
_entity_poly.type
_entity_poly.pdbx_seq_one_letter_code
_entity_poly.pdbx_strand_id
1 'polypeptide(L)'
;MSCGVIEFALNYIESGSFGTVPETIHEKSFHLLRLLVANHPFVDANKRTALNTTVVFYFLNGYRFTYDNEIRMILKQFGTDQTTVEEAETIEYLRSHTEEIDLVGEIEQWRDDLIQYELDELTGDSSNPND
;
A
#
# COMPACT_ATOMS: atom_id res chain seq x y z
N MET A 1 15.91 -5.89 -14.55
CA MET A 1 15.59 -4.66 -13.78
C MET A 1 15.07 -3.64 -14.79
N SER A 2 13.75 -3.44 -14.88
CA SER A 2 13.12 -2.54 -15.85
C SER A 2 12.95 -1.16 -15.21
N CYS A 3 14.02 -0.37 -15.24
CA CYS A 3 14.12 0.94 -14.54
C CYS A 3 12.92 1.87 -14.78
N GLY A 4 12.24 1.79 -15.93
CA GLY A 4 11.10 2.65 -16.27
C GLY A 4 9.72 2.17 -15.82
N VAL A 5 9.56 0.95 -15.29
CA VAL A 5 8.22 0.43 -14.95
C VAL A 5 7.61 1.13 -13.74
N ILE A 6 8.44 1.39 -12.72
CA ILE A 6 8.00 2.12 -11.52
C ILE A 6 7.68 3.56 -11.89
N GLU A 7 8.58 4.21 -12.63
CA GLU A 7 8.39 5.57 -13.12
C GLU A 7 7.11 5.70 -13.96
N PHE A 8 6.85 4.74 -14.84
CA PHE A 8 5.61 4.68 -15.59
C PHE A 8 4.38 4.57 -14.69
N ALA A 9 4.40 3.69 -13.68
CA ALA A 9 3.28 3.52 -12.77
C ALA A 9 2.97 4.81 -12.00
N LEU A 10 4.01 5.50 -11.51
CA LEU A 10 3.87 6.78 -10.79
C LEU A 10 3.35 7.88 -11.73
N ASN A 11 3.94 8.04 -12.90
CA ASN A 11 3.48 9.01 -13.90
C ASN A 11 2.02 8.77 -14.31
N TYR A 12 1.62 7.50 -14.45
CA TYR A 12 0.24 7.16 -14.81
C TYR A 12 -0.76 7.56 -13.73
N ILE A 13 -0.48 7.30 -12.44
CA ILE A 13 -1.43 7.67 -11.37
C ILE A 13 -1.41 9.17 -11.05
N GLU A 14 -0.33 9.88 -11.40
CA GLU A 14 -0.21 11.32 -11.20
C GLU A 14 -0.86 12.12 -12.34
N SER A 15 -0.52 11.78 -13.58
CA SER A 15 -0.84 12.58 -14.77
C SER A 15 -1.72 11.85 -15.79
N GLY A 16 -2.05 10.58 -15.56
CA GLY A 16 -2.74 9.75 -16.53
C GLY A 16 -1.89 9.39 -17.75
N SER A 17 -2.53 8.73 -18.72
CA SER A 17 -1.93 8.45 -20.02
C SER A 17 -3.03 8.24 -21.07
N PHE A 18 -2.72 8.53 -22.33
CA PHE A 18 -3.64 8.33 -23.47
C PHE A 18 -5.04 8.96 -23.30
N GLY A 19 -5.13 10.09 -22.59
CA GLY A 19 -6.40 10.81 -22.39
C GLY A 19 -7.25 10.29 -21.22
N THR A 20 -6.76 9.32 -20.46
CA THR A 20 -7.39 8.85 -19.22
C THR A 20 -6.52 9.25 -18.03
N VAL A 21 -7.11 9.94 -17.05
CA VAL A 21 -6.43 10.35 -15.82
C VAL A 21 -7.22 9.80 -14.63
N PRO A 22 -6.61 8.98 -13.78
CA PRO A 22 -7.22 8.56 -12.51
C PRO A 22 -7.43 9.79 -11.61
N GLU A 23 -8.67 10.06 -11.20
CA GLU A 23 -9.01 11.27 -10.45
C GLU A 23 -9.12 10.98 -8.96
N THR A 24 -9.79 9.89 -8.60
CA THR A 24 -10.03 9.52 -7.20
C THR A 24 -8.83 8.78 -6.61
N ILE A 25 -8.70 8.84 -5.27
CA ILE A 25 -7.68 8.06 -4.55
C ILE A 25 -7.84 6.54 -4.82
N HIS A 26 -9.06 6.07 -5.03
CA HIS A 26 -9.34 4.65 -5.30
C HIS A 26 -8.95 4.23 -6.71
N GLU A 27 -9.18 5.07 -7.72
CA GLU A 27 -8.71 4.83 -9.09
C GLU A 27 -7.17 4.82 -9.15
N LYS A 28 -6.53 5.79 -8.49
CA LYS A 28 -5.07 5.84 -8.37
C LYS A 28 -4.52 4.58 -7.68
N SER A 29 -5.16 4.17 -6.59
CA SER A 29 -4.78 2.96 -5.85
C SER A 29 -4.98 1.69 -6.65
N PHE A 30 -6.08 1.59 -7.41
CA PHE A 30 -6.34 0.48 -8.35
C PHE A 30 -5.21 0.37 -9.37
N HIS A 31 -4.88 1.46 -10.05
CA HIS A 31 -3.84 1.43 -11.08
C HIS A 31 -2.45 1.20 -10.51
N LEU A 32 -2.13 1.75 -9.33
CA LEU A 32 -0.88 1.47 -8.63
C LEU A 32 -0.74 -0.03 -8.33
N LEU A 33 -1.79 -0.64 -7.78
CA LEU A 33 -1.84 -2.07 -7.48
C LEU A 33 -1.68 -2.90 -8.77
N ARG A 34 -2.49 -2.61 -9.80
CA ARG A 34 -2.48 -3.31 -11.09
C ARG A 34 -1.10 -3.25 -11.75
N LEU A 35 -0.53 -2.05 -11.87
CA LEU A 35 0.71 -1.82 -12.61
C LEU A 35 1.92 -2.43 -11.89
N LEU A 36 1.99 -2.34 -10.56
CA LEU A 36 3.08 -2.95 -9.79
C LEU A 36 3.00 -4.48 -9.78
N VAL A 37 1.81 -5.07 -9.80
CA VAL A 37 1.67 -6.53 -9.90
C VAL A 37 1.96 -7.02 -11.32
N ALA A 38 1.30 -6.44 -12.32
CA ALA A 38 1.31 -6.95 -13.69
C ALA A 38 2.65 -6.74 -14.41
N ASN A 39 3.35 -5.64 -14.11
CA ASN A 39 4.61 -5.31 -14.79
C ASN A 39 5.86 -5.84 -14.09
N HIS A 40 5.71 -6.52 -12.94
CA HIS A 40 6.78 -7.19 -12.20
C HIS A 40 8.10 -6.37 -12.08
N PRO A 41 8.07 -5.15 -11.51
CA PRO A 41 9.27 -4.30 -11.43
C PRO A 41 10.39 -4.89 -10.55
N PHE A 42 10.05 -5.80 -9.63
CA PHE A 42 10.99 -6.45 -8.72
C PHE A 42 11.24 -7.90 -9.11
N VAL A 43 12.41 -8.42 -8.72
CA VAL A 43 12.80 -9.83 -8.94
C VAL A 43 11.82 -10.79 -8.26
N ASP A 44 11.34 -10.44 -7.06
CA ASP A 44 10.32 -11.17 -6.32
C ASP A 44 9.47 -10.19 -5.50
N ALA A 45 8.45 -10.70 -4.82
CA ALA A 45 7.58 -10.00 -3.90
C ALA A 45 6.69 -8.91 -4.52
N ASN A 46 6.58 -8.83 -5.85
CA ASN A 46 5.75 -7.83 -6.56
C ASN A 46 4.35 -7.63 -5.97
N LYS A 47 3.63 -8.72 -5.65
CA LYS A 47 2.30 -8.66 -5.02
C LYS A 47 2.31 -8.07 -3.61
N ARG A 48 3.31 -8.45 -2.80
CA ARG A 48 3.49 -7.94 -1.43
C ARG A 48 3.86 -6.46 -1.46
N THR A 49 4.78 -6.09 -2.35
CA THR A 49 5.21 -4.70 -2.52
C THR A 49 4.05 -3.84 -3.04
N ALA A 50 3.31 -4.30 -4.05
CA ALA A 50 2.15 -3.57 -4.56
C ALA A 50 1.11 -3.30 -3.45
N LEU A 51 0.76 -4.33 -2.67
CA LEU A 51 -0.19 -4.19 -1.57
C LEU A 51 0.31 -3.21 -0.51
N ASN A 52 1.56 -3.36 -0.04
CA ASN A 52 2.12 -2.47 0.98
C ASN A 52 2.23 -1.02 0.48
N THR A 53 2.64 -0.81 -0.77
CA THR A 53 2.69 0.52 -1.37
C THR A 53 1.31 1.14 -1.44
N THR A 54 0.27 0.40 -1.83
CA THR A 54 -1.12 0.90 -1.84
C THR A 54 -1.62 1.24 -0.44
N VAL A 55 -1.31 0.42 0.59
CA VAL A 55 -1.63 0.72 1.99
C VAL A 55 -0.98 2.02 2.45
N VAL A 56 0.33 2.18 2.18
CA VAL A 56 1.06 3.40 2.54
C VAL A 56 0.54 4.61 1.74
N PHE A 57 0.17 4.43 0.48
CA PHE A 57 -0.40 5.48 -0.35
C PHE A 57 -1.72 5.99 0.24
N TYR A 58 -2.62 5.11 0.68
CA TYR A 58 -3.83 5.52 1.40
C TYR A 58 -3.50 6.27 2.69
N PHE A 59 -2.59 5.73 3.50
CA PHE A 59 -2.20 6.34 4.78
C PHE A 59 -1.68 7.77 4.60
N LEU A 60 -0.77 7.98 3.64
CA LEU A 60 -0.22 9.31 3.33
C LEU A 60 -1.27 10.29 2.78
N ASN A 61 -2.42 9.78 2.32
CA ASN A 61 -3.56 10.59 1.88
C ASN A 61 -4.67 10.71 2.93
N GLY A 62 -4.43 10.31 4.19
CA GLY A 62 -5.39 10.46 5.28
C GLY A 62 -6.45 9.36 5.36
N TYR A 63 -6.14 8.19 4.79
CA TYR A 63 -7.05 7.05 4.77
C TYR A 63 -6.42 5.80 5.37
N ARG A 64 -7.23 4.99 6.06
CA ARG A 64 -6.88 3.63 6.45
C ARG A 64 -7.55 2.66 5.50
N PHE A 65 -6.72 1.87 4.81
CA PHE A 65 -7.19 0.77 3.98
C PHE A 65 -7.04 -0.55 4.75
N THR A 66 -8.17 -1.20 5.04
CA THR A 66 -8.23 -2.52 5.69
C THR A 66 -8.78 -3.54 4.73
N TYR A 67 -8.01 -4.58 4.41
CA TYR A 67 -8.41 -5.59 3.44
C TYR A 67 -8.64 -6.95 4.09
N ASP A 68 -9.47 -7.76 3.43
CA ASP A 68 -9.79 -9.12 3.82
C ASP A 68 -9.13 -10.15 2.87
N ASN A 69 -9.68 -11.35 2.76
CA ASN A 69 -9.11 -12.39 1.90
C ASN A 69 -9.32 -12.14 0.40
N GLU A 70 -10.26 -11.27 0.02
CA GLU A 70 -10.58 -10.98 -1.38
C GLU A 70 -9.41 -10.33 -2.12
N ILE A 71 -8.62 -9.48 -1.43
CA ILE A 71 -7.42 -8.87 -1.99
C ILE A 71 -6.44 -9.88 -2.57
N ARG A 72 -6.37 -11.10 -2.00
CA ARG A 72 -5.48 -12.15 -2.49
C ARG A 72 -5.91 -12.66 -3.86
N MET A 73 -7.22 -12.70 -4.12
CA MET A 73 -7.78 -13.10 -5.41
C MET A 73 -7.50 -12.02 -6.46
N ILE A 74 -7.75 -10.76 -6.14
CA ILE A 74 -7.47 -9.59 -6.98
C ILE A 74 -5.98 -9.56 -7.38
N LEU A 75 -5.07 -9.64 -6.39
CA LEU A 75 -3.62 -9.66 -6.62
C LEU A 75 -3.17 -10.88 -7.45
N LYS A 76 -3.85 -12.02 -7.30
CA LYS A 76 -3.55 -13.20 -8.10
C LYS A 76 -3.93 -12.98 -9.56
N GLN A 77 -5.15 -12.49 -9.81
CA GLN A 77 -5.66 -12.21 -11.15
C GLN A 77 -4.78 -11.19 -11.89
N PHE A 78 -4.39 -10.08 -11.26
CA PHE A 78 -3.47 -9.12 -11.87
C PHE A 78 -2.14 -9.75 -12.32
N GLY A 79 -1.63 -10.72 -11.57
CA GLY A 79 -0.36 -11.38 -11.87
C GLY A 79 -0.45 -12.56 -12.84
N THR A 80 -1.66 -12.96 -13.26
CA THR A 80 -1.86 -14.09 -14.19
C THR A 80 -2.57 -13.66 -15.47
N ASP A 81 -3.68 -12.93 -15.34
CA ASP A 81 -4.45 -12.42 -16.46
C ASP A 81 -5.21 -11.16 -16.02
N GLN A 82 -4.58 -10.01 -16.21
CA GLN A 82 -5.16 -8.72 -15.83
C GLN A 82 -6.47 -8.40 -16.56
N THR A 83 -6.78 -9.04 -17.69
CA THR A 83 -8.02 -8.79 -18.43
C THR A 83 -9.25 -9.39 -17.75
N THR A 84 -9.03 -10.29 -16.78
CA THR A 84 -10.09 -10.89 -15.97
C THR A 84 -10.47 -10.06 -14.74
N VAL A 85 -9.74 -8.97 -14.47
CA VAL A 85 -10.03 -8.08 -13.35
C VAL A 85 -10.96 -6.97 -13.82
N GLU A 86 -12.17 -6.94 -13.25
CA GLU A 86 -13.11 -5.85 -13.47
C GLU A 86 -12.68 -4.61 -12.68
N GLU A 87 -12.35 -3.55 -13.41
CA GLU A 87 -11.81 -2.31 -12.85
C GLU A 87 -12.78 -1.65 -11.87
N ALA A 88 -14.06 -1.51 -12.26
CA ALA A 88 -15.08 -0.89 -11.43
C ALA A 88 -15.33 -1.67 -10.12
N GLU A 89 -15.37 -3.00 -10.19
CA GLU A 89 -15.54 -3.85 -9.00
C GLU A 89 -14.36 -3.74 -8.04
N THR A 90 -13.14 -3.72 -8.58
CA THR A 90 -11.93 -3.58 -7.76
C THR A 90 -11.85 -2.20 -7.12
N ILE A 91 -12.21 -1.13 -7.84
CA ILE A 91 -12.29 0.22 -7.29
C ILE A 91 -13.31 0.29 -6.16
N GLU A 92 -14.47 -0.35 -6.33
CA GLU A 92 -15.51 -0.40 -5.29
C GLU A 92 -15.07 -1.24 -4.08
N TYR A 93 -14.36 -2.36 -4.30
CA TYR A 93 -13.71 -3.11 -3.22
C TYR A 93 -12.77 -2.19 -2.42
N LEU A 94 -11.86 -1.49 -3.11
CA LEU A 94 -10.92 -0.57 -2.45
C LEU A 94 -11.65 0.53 -1.68
N ARG A 95 -12.71 1.09 -2.25
CA ARG A 95 -13.52 2.15 -1.62
C ARG A 95 -14.24 1.68 -0.36
N SER A 96 -14.95 0.54 -0.43
CA SER A 96 -15.71 -0.02 0.70
C SER A 96 -14.83 -0.47 1.87
N HIS A 97 -13.55 -0.70 1.61
CA HIS A 97 -12.54 -1.14 2.57
C HIS A 97 -11.62 -0.01 3.06
N THR A 98 -11.99 1.24 2.77
CA THR A 98 -11.20 2.42 3.14
C THR A 98 -12.03 3.38 3.97
N GLU A 99 -11.46 3.87 5.06
CA GLU A 99 -12.04 4.90 5.92
C GLU A 99 -11.09 6.09 6.10
N GLU A 100 -11.63 7.28 6.33
CA GLU A 100 -10.85 8.46 6.70
C GLU A 100 -10.30 8.32 8.12
N ILE A 101 -9.09 8.81 8.34
CA ILE A 101 -8.43 8.82 9.65
C ILE A 101 -7.96 10.21 10.03
N ASP A 102 -7.84 10.45 11.34
CA ASP A 102 -7.04 11.57 11.85
C ASP A 102 -5.56 11.22 11.71
N LEU A 103 -5.00 11.55 10.54
CA LEU A 103 -3.61 11.26 10.22
C LEU A 103 -2.63 11.88 11.22
N VAL A 104 -2.94 13.08 11.75
CA VAL A 104 -2.08 13.74 12.73
C VAL A 104 -2.08 12.94 14.03
N GLY A 105 -3.28 12.59 14.53
CA GLY A 105 -3.41 11.76 15.73
C GLY A 105 -2.71 10.41 15.61
N GLU A 106 -2.81 9.75 14.45
CA GLU A 106 -2.13 8.47 14.17
C GLU A 106 -0.60 8.60 14.19
N ILE A 107 -0.06 9.67 13.56
CA ILE A 107 1.38 9.93 13.55
C ILE A 107 1.90 10.23 14.97
N GLU A 108 1.14 11.02 15.74
CA GLU A 108 1.48 11.31 17.13
C GLU A 108 1.49 10.05 17.98
N GLN A 109 0.48 9.19 17.84
CA GLN A 109 0.42 7.92 18.54
C GLN A 109 1.60 7.00 18.18
N TRP A 110 1.93 6.87 16.89
CA TRP A 110 3.09 6.05 16.46
C TRP A 110 4.41 6.56 17.00
N ARG A 111 4.58 7.90 17.06
CA ARG A 111 5.76 8.51 17.66
C ARG A 111 5.86 8.15 19.14
N ASP A 112 4.76 8.24 19.87
CA ASP A 112 4.73 7.98 21.31
C ASP A 112 4.97 6.48 21.59
N ASP A 113 4.38 5.57 20.80
CA ASP A 113 4.62 4.13 20.87
C ASP A 113 6.10 3.78 20.59
N LEU A 114 6.72 4.43 19.60
CA LEU A 114 8.13 4.23 19.27
C LEU A 114 9.06 4.68 20.41
N ILE A 115 8.75 5.83 21.03
CA ILE A 115 9.49 6.32 22.21
C ILE A 115 9.35 5.33 23.36
N GLN A 116 8.14 4.82 23.62
CA GLN A 116 7.92 3.86 24.70
C GLN A 116 8.69 2.55 24.45
N TYR A 117 8.67 2.03 23.22
CA TYR A 117 9.45 0.84 22.85
C TYR A 117 10.94 1.03 23.11
N GLU A 118 11.51 2.17 22.72
CA GLU A 118 12.93 2.48 22.95
C GLU A 118 13.26 2.61 24.45
N LEU A 119 12.38 3.23 25.23
CA LEU A 119 12.52 3.33 26.68
C LEU A 119 12.46 1.93 27.35
N ASP A 120 11.59 1.06 26.88
CA ASP A 120 11.48 -0.32 27.38
C ASP A 120 12.75 -1.13 27.06
N GLU A 121 13.34 -0.99 25.87
CA GLU A 121 14.63 -1.63 25.54
C GLU A 121 15.78 -1.11 26.42
N LEU A 122 15.81 0.21 26.72
CA LEU A 122 16.88 0.81 27.52
C LEU A 122 16.77 0.50 29.02
N THR A 123 15.56 0.25 29.52
CA THR A 123 15.31 -0.07 30.95
C THR A 123 15.21 -1.58 31.22
N GLY A 124 15.08 -2.39 30.18
CA GLY A 124 14.89 -3.84 30.23
C GLY A 124 16.14 -4.69 30.53
N ASP A 125 17.34 -4.12 30.63
CA ASP A 125 18.57 -4.86 30.91
C ASP A 125 19.35 -4.28 32.11
N SER A 126 18.89 -4.58 33.34
CA SER A 126 19.67 -4.31 34.56
C SER A 126 19.75 -5.49 35.54
N SER A 127 19.21 -6.66 35.22
CA SER A 127 19.51 -7.88 35.96
C SER A 127 20.84 -8.47 35.49
N ASN A 128 21.93 -7.87 35.95
CA ASN A 128 23.25 -8.50 35.98
C ASN A 128 23.15 -9.82 36.79
N PRO A 129 23.34 -11.01 36.19
CA PRO A 129 23.17 -12.28 36.88
C PRO A 129 24.44 -12.73 37.64
N ASN A 130 25.41 -11.83 37.84
CA ASN A 130 26.63 -12.08 38.61
C ASN A 130 26.63 -11.23 39.89
N ASP A 131 25.87 -11.66 40.89
CA ASP A 131 26.08 -11.36 42.32
C ASP A 131 25.78 -12.64 43.14
#